data_AF-A0A6B3G9M8-F1
#
_entry.id   AF-A0A6B3G9M8-F1
#
_cell.length_a   1.000
_cell.length_b   1.000
_cell.length_c   1.000
_cell.angle_alpha   90.00
_cell.angle_beta   90.00
_cell.angle_gamma   90.00
#
_symmetry.space_group_name_H-M   'P 1'
#
loop_
_entity.id
_entity.type
_entity.pdbx_description
1 polymer ?
#
loop_
_entity_poly.entity_id
_entity_poly.type
_entity_poly.pdbx_seq_one_letter_code
_entity_poly.pdbx_strand_id
1 'polypeptide(L)'
;HPGADSPEVRYLQERRAALGGPAPARRLHASAPLPQPEERAFKALYKGSGKQEMATTMAFVRLVKDLMRDKETGKRWVPIVPDEARTFGMESLFPSAGIYSPLGQTYDPVDRDQLMYYKEAKDGQILNEGITEAGAMADFIAAATSYATHGETMIPFYIFYSMFGWQRT
;
A
#
# COMPACT_ATOMS: atom_id res chain seq x y z
N HIS A 1 -18.00 -37.40 20.97
CA HIS A 1 -16.84 -36.77 21.63
C HIS A 1 -16.10 -37.84 22.42
N PRO A 2 -14.85 -38.20 22.05
CA PRO A 2 -14.07 -39.25 22.72
C PRO A 2 -13.49 -38.87 24.09
N GLY A 3 -13.77 -37.66 24.60
CA GLY A 3 -13.22 -37.13 25.86
C GLY A 3 -11.92 -36.34 25.66
N ALA A 4 -11.66 -35.37 26.54
CA ALA A 4 -10.51 -34.45 26.41
C ALA A 4 -9.15 -35.16 26.49
N ASP A 5 -9.08 -36.28 27.23
CA ASP A 5 -7.85 -37.03 27.46
C ASP A 5 -7.64 -38.20 26.49
N SER A 6 -8.52 -38.36 25.50
CA SER A 6 -8.38 -39.41 24.48
C SER A 6 -7.08 -39.24 23.68
N PRO A 7 -6.41 -40.34 23.29
CA PRO A 7 -5.19 -40.29 22.48
C PRO A 7 -5.34 -39.44 21.21
N GLU A 8 -6.52 -39.48 20.58
CA GLU A 8 -6.85 -38.73 19.36
C GLU A 8 -6.92 -37.22 19.63
N VAL A 9 -7.55 -36.79 20.72
CA VAL A 9 -7.66 -35.37 21.08
C VAL A 9 -6.30 -34.81 21.48
N ARG A 10 -5.49 -35.58 22.22
CA ARG A 10 -4.11 -35.19 22.55
C ARG A 10 -3.25 -35.04 21.31
N TYR A 11 -3.27 -36.03 20.41
CA TYR A 11 -2.54 -35.96 19.14
C TYR A 11 -2.95 -34.72 18.32
N LEU A 12 -4.25 -34.45 18.21
CA LEU A 12 -4.76 -33.27 17.52
C LEU A 12 -4.23 -31.96 18.13
N GLN A 13 -4.29 -31.82 19.46
CA GLN A 13 -3.81 -30.63 20.17
C GLN A 13 -2.30 -30.45 20.00
N GLU A 14 -1.52 -31.51 20.13
CA GLU A 14 -0.06 -31.49 19.93
C GLU A 14 0.30 -31.04 18.50
N ARG A 15 -0.39 -31.56 17.48
CA ARG A 15 -0.15 -31.13 16.08
C ARG A 15 -0.53 -29.67 15.86
N ARG A 16 -1.64 -29.19 16.44
CA ARG A 16 -2.00 -27.76 16.35
C ARG A 16 -1.00 -26.88 17.08
N ALA A 17 -0.55 -27.26 18.27
CA ALA A 17 0.44 -26.51 19.04
C ALA A 17 1.78 -26.40 18.28
N ALA A 18 2.25 -27.49 17.68
CA ALA A 18 3.45 -27.51 16.85
C ALA A 18 3.36 -26.60 15.60
N LEU A 19 2.14 -26.30 15.13
CA LEU A 19 1.86 -25.42 13.99
C LEU A 19 1.48 -23.98 14.40
N GLY A 20 1.79 -23.55 15.62
CA GLY A 20 1.51 -22.17 16.08
C GLY A 20 0.09 -21.95 16.62
N GLY A 21 -0.61 -23.03 16.94
CA GLY A 21 -1.92 -23.03 17.58
C GLY A 21 -3.08 -23.29 16.61
N PRO A 22 -4.34 -23.07 17.03
CA PRO A 22 -5.52 -23.23 16.20
C PRO A 22 -5.59 -22.21 15.04
N ALA A 23 -6.21 -22.62 13.93
CA ALA A 23 -6.48 -21.79 12.75
C ALA A 23 -7.73 -22.33 12.04
N PRO A 24 -8.56 -21.46 11.42
CA PRO A 24 -8.38 -20.01 11.28
C PRO A 24 -8.58 -19.27 12.61
N ALA A 25 -7.84 -18.17 12.79
CA ALA A 25 -7.98 -17.28 13.93
C ALA A 25 -7.70 -15.84 13.50
N ARG A 26 -8.57 -14.90 13.87
CA ARG A 26 -8.33 -13.47 13.65
C ARG A 26 -7.84 -12.86 14.95
N ARG A 27 -6.58 -12.41 14.97
CA ARG A 27 -5.97 -11.76 16.12
C ARG A 27 -5.99 -10.25 15.87
N LEU A 28 -6.81 -9.52 16.62
CA LEU A 28 -6.67 -8.07 16.70
C LEU A 28 -5.45 -7.78 17.57
N HIS A 29 -4.27 -7.83 16.98
CA HIS A 29 -3.08 -7.29 17.63
C HIS A 29 -3.29 -5.80 17.78
N ALA A 30 -3.18 -5.28 19.01
CA ALA A 30 -3.10 -3.85 19.22
C ALA A 30 -1.74 -3.39 18.65
N SER A 31 -1.67 -3.12 17.35
CA SER A 31 -0.54 -2.37 16.81
C SER A 31 -0.56 -1.00 17.48
N ALA A 32 0.62 -0.50 17.87
CA ALA A 32 0.71 0.86 18.37
C ALA A 32 0.09 1.79 17.30
N PRO A 33 -0.81 2.70 17.70
CA PRO A 33 -1.40 3.63 16.75
C PRO A 33 -0.28 4.42 16.07
N LEU A 34 -0.39 4.60 14.75
CA LEU A 34 0.52 5.48 14.04
C LEU A 34 0.34 6.91 14.57
N PRO A 35 1.42 7.69 14.68
CA PRO A 35 1.30 9.10 15.05
C PRO A 35 0.44 9.82 14.01
N GLN A 36 -0.21 10.89 14.45
CA GLN A 36 -0.87 11.79 13.51
C GLN A 36 0.19 12.47 12.63
N PRO A 37 -0.06 12.64 11.32
CA PRO A 37 0.86 13.35 10.47
C PRO A 37 1.05 14.79 10.93
N GLU A 38 2.26 15.33 10.78
CA GLU A 38 2.53 16.72 11.13
C GLU A 38 1.73 17.68 10.25
N GLU A 39 1.22 18.76 10.87
CA GLU A 39 0.53 19.87 10.21
C GLU A 39 1.30 20.42 8.98
N ARG A 40 2.63 20.33 9.02
CA ARG A 40 3.52 20.78 7.95
C ARG A 40 3.15 20.18 6.60
N ALA A 41 2.74 18.91 6.53
CA ALA A 41 2.37 18.26 5.27
C ALA A 41 1.14 18.92 4.61
N PHE A 42 0.24 19.50 5.41
CA PHE A 42 -1.01 20.09 4.93
C PHE A 42 -0.90 21.59 4.62
N LYS A 43 0.09 22.30 5.18
CA LYS A 43 0.25 23.76 5.02
C LYS A 43 0.24 24.24 3.58
N ALA A 44 0.80 23.47 2.65
CA ALA A 44 0.80 23.83 1.24
C ALA A 44 -0.60 23.80 0.63
N LEU A 45 -1.43 22.83 1.01
CA LEU A 45 -2.81 22.72 0.54
C LEU A 45 -3.72 23.79 1.16
N TYR A 46 -3.56 24.10 2.45
CA TYR A 46 -4.36 25.13 3.11
C TYR A 46 -4.19 26.52 2.50
N LYS A 47 -3.03 26.81 1.92
CA LYS A 47 -2.78 28.06 1.19
C LYS A 47 -3.56 28.13 -0.14
N GLY A 48 -4.10 27.02 -0.62
CA GLY A 48 -4.73 26.90 -1.92
C GLY A 48 -3.74 26.93 -3.10
N SER A 49 -4.26 26.83 -4.32
CA SER A 49 -3.46 26.80 -5.55
C SER A 49 -3.01 28.20 -6.02
N GLY A 50 -3.43 29.26 -5.31
CA GLY A 50 -3.08 30.64 -5.63
C GLY A 50 -3.61 31.05 -7.00
N LYS A 51 -2.69 31.40 -7.91
CA LYS A 51 -3.01 31.82 -9.28
C LYS A 51 -2.96 30.68 -10.30
N GLN A 52 -2.48 29.50 -9.90
CA GLN A 52 -2.42 28.34 -10.78
C GLN A 52 -3.66 27.48 -10.58
N GLU A 53 -4.26 27.04 -11.67
CA GLU A 53 -5.31 26.02 -11.58
C GLU A 53 -4.68 24.68 -11.23
N MET A 54 -5.35 23.94 -10.34
CA MET A 54 -4.87 22.64 -9.88
C MET A 54 -6.06 21.71 -9.72
N ALA A 55 -5.99 20.54 -10.35
CA ALA A 55 -6.98 19.49 -10.16
C ALA A 55 -6.86 18.90 -8.74
N THR A 56 -7.97 18.41 -8.20
CA THR A 56 -8.00 17.75 -6.89
C THR A 56 -7.10 16.50 -6.86
N THR A 57 -6.98 15.77 -7.96
CA THR A 57 -6.04 14.66 -8.13
C THR A 57 -4.60 15.09 -7.91
N MET A 58 -4.19 16.21 -8.51
CA MET A 58 -2.84 16.77 -8.34
C MET A 58 -2.60 17.22 -6.89
N ALA A 59 -3.61 17.83 -6.27
CA ALA A 59 -3.57 18.22 -4.86
C ALA A 59 -3.37 16.99 -3.94
N PHE A 60 -4.10 15.90 -4.22
CA PHE A 60 -4.01 14.65 -3.49
C PHE A 60 -2.62 14.00 -3.61
N VAL A 61 -2.11 13.80 -4.83
CA VAL A 61 -0.79 13.18 -5.04
C VAL A 61 0.31 14.03 -4.40
N ARG A 62 0.21 15.36 -4.45
CA ARG A 62 1.15 16.26 -3.79
C ARG A 62 1.14 16.10 -2.27
N LEU A 63 -0.03 16.00 -1.65
CA LEU A 63 -0.15 15.76 -0.21
C LEU A 63 0.45 14.41 0.18
N VAL A 64 0.08 13.36 -0.54
CA VAL A 64 0.60 12.01 -0.30
C VAL A 64 2.12 11.99 -0.40
N LYS A 65 2.70 12.65 -1.42
CA LYS A 65 4.16 12.79 -1.55
C LYS A 65 4.81 13.37 -0.30
N ASP A 66 4.21 14.39 0.29
CA ASP A 66 4.73 15.02 1.52
C ASP A 66 4.50 14.15 2.76
N LEU A 67 3.39 13.41 2.84
CA LEU A 67 3.12 12.43 3.91
C LEU A 67 4.09 11.23 3.83
N MET A 68 4.43 10.77 2.64
CA MET A 68 5.38 9.67 2.41
C MET A 68 6.82 10.02 2.82
N ARG A 69 7.15 11.32 2.93
CA ARG A 69 8.46 11.80 3.39
C ARG A 69 8.61 11.80 4.90
N ASP A 70 7.52 11.59 5.64
CA ASP A 70 7.56 11.47 7.08
C ASP A 70 8.41 10.26 7.51
N LYS A 71 9.25 10.44 8.53
CA LYS A 71 10.22 9.40 8.93
C LYS A 71 9.57 8.20 9.63
N GLU A 72 8.43 8.41 10.27
CA GLU A 72 7.77 7.39 11.09
C GLU A 72 6.72 6.63 10.28
N THR A 73 5.84 7.37 9.60
CA THR A 73 4.70 6.87 8.83
C THR A 73 4.99 6.71 7.35
N GLY A 74 6.04 7.34 6.81
CA GLY A 74 6.31 7.38 5.37
C GLY A 74 6.36 6.00 4.72
N LYS A 75 7.05 5.05 5.36
CA LYS A 75 7.15 3.64 4.93
C LYS A 75 5.85 2.83 5.06
N ARG A 76 4.82 3.37 5.72
CA ARG A 76 3.53 2.70 5.90
C ARG A 76 2.57 2.97 4.74
N TRP A 77 2.81 4.02 3.96
CA TRP A 77 1.99 4.35 2.81
C TRP A 77 2.20 3.32 1.69
N VAL A 78 1.11 2.87 1.07
CA VAL A 78 1.14 1.94 -0.05
C VAL A 78 0.39 2.55 -1.23
N PRO A 79 1.09 3.30 -2.11
CA PRO A 79 0.54 3.75 -3.38
C PRO A 79 0.22 2.57 -4.30
N ILE A 80 -1.00 2.49 -4.82
CA ILE A 80 -1.44 1.43 -5.73
C ILE A 80 -2.08 2.06 -6.96
N VAL A 81 -1.70 1.59 -8.15
CA VAL A 81 -2.21 2.09 -9.43
C VAL A 81 -2.26 0.97 -10.48
N PRO A 82 -3.29 0.93 -11.35
CA PRO A 82 -3.37 -0.03 -12.44
C PRO A 82 -2.84 0.61 -13.74
N ASP A 83 -1.52 0.61 -13.96
CA ASP A 83 -0.81 1.22 -15.11
C ASP A 83 -0.86 2.77 -15.20
N GLU A 84 -2.02 3.41 -15.05
CA GLU A 84 -2.30 4.79 -15.46
C GLU A 84 -1.76 5.89 -14.53
N ALA A 85 -0.59 5.66 -13.94
CA ALA A 85 0.05 6.55 -12.97
C ALA A 85 0.28 7.97 -13.50
N ARG A 86 0.65 8.12 -14.78
CA ARG A 86 0.86 9.44 -15.42
C ARG A 86 -0.43 10.25 -15.57
N THR A 87 -1.55 9.59 -15.81
CA THR A 87 -2.87 10.26 -15.88
C THR A 87 -3.20 10.94 -14.56
N PHE A 88 -2.81 10.31 -13.44
CA PHE A 88 -3.11 10.81 -12.11
C PHE A 88 -2.02 11.75 -11.55
N GLY A 89 -0.93 12.01 -12.27
CA GLY A 89 0.19 12.84 -11.79
C GLY A 89 1.12 12.13 -10.81
N MET A 90 1.04 10.79 -10.72
CA MET A 90 1.86 9.98 -9.81
C MET A 90 3.33 9.88 -10.22
N GLU A 91 3.70 10.32 -11.42
CA GLU A 91 5.08 10.34 -11.89
C GLU A 91 6.00 11.18 -10.99
N SER A 92 5.41 12.14 -10.27
CA SER A 92 6.12 12.92 -9.26
C SER A 92 6.61 12.10 -8.05
N LEU A 93 6.10 10.89 -7.86
CA LEU A 93 6.49 9.95 -6.80
C LEU A 93 7.62 9.00 -7.24
N PHE A 94 7.74 8.68 -8.53
CA PHE A 94 8.66 7.64 -9.02
C PHE A 94 10.13 7.84 -8.60
N PRO A 95 10.72 9.05 -8.70
CA PRO A 95 12.14 9.22 -8.37
C PRO A 95 12.45 8.96 -6.89
N SER A 96 11.48 9.23 -6.00
CA SER A 96 11.65 9.08 -4.54
C SER A 96 11.18 7.75 -4.00
N ALA A 97 10.06 7.24 -4.49
CA ALA A 97 9.40 6.06 -3.94
C ALA A 97 9.74 4.78 -4.72
N GLY A 98 10.03 4.90 -6.04
CA GLY A 98 10.22 3.76 -6.93
C GLY A 98 8.97 2.89 -7.09
N ILE A 99 8.97 2.08 -8.15
CA ILE A 99 7.98 1.02 -8.36
C ILE A 99 8.54 -0.27 -7.79
N TYR A 100 7.75 -0.96 -6.98
CA TYR A 100 8.11 -2.26 -6.45
C TYR A 100 8.22 -3.28 -7.58
N SER A 101 9.39 -3.92 -7.68
CA SER A 101 9.63 -5.05 -8.57
C SER A 101 10.57 -6.02 -7.85
N PRO A 102 10.15 -7.27 -7.57
CA PRO A 102 10.98 -8.23 -6.84
C PRO A 102 12.27 -8.58 -7.61
N LEU A 103 12.28 -8.38 -8.93
CA LEU A 103 13.43 -8.58 -9.80
C LEU A 103 14.31 -7.32 -9.89
N GLY A 104 13.78 -6.15 -9.52
CA GLY A 104 14.39 -4.84 -9.75
C GLY A 104 14.36 -4.44 -11.23
N GLN A 105 15.01 -3.34 -11.57
CA GLN A 105 15.09 -2.86 -12.95
C GLN A 105 15.94 -3.80 -13.82
N THR A 106 15.30 -4.56 -14.73
CA THR A 106 15.98 -5.50 -15.64
C THR A 106 16.13 -4.98 -17.08
N TYR A 107 15.68 -3.75 -17.35
CA TYR A 107 15.69 -3.15 -18.68
C TYR A 107 15.98 -1.65 -18.59
N ASP A 108 16.47 -1.05 -19.68
CA ASP A 108 16.64 0.39 -19.78
C ASP A 108 15.28 1.07 -20.01
N PRO A 109 14.82 1.96 -19.11
CA PRO A 109 13.56 2.67 -19.31
C PRO A 109 13.62 3.56 -20.56
N VAL A 110 12.57 3.53 -21.36
CA VAL A 110 12.44 4.37 -22.57
C VAL A 110 12.45 5.87 -22.21
N ASP A 111 11.97 6.19 -21.01
CA ASP A 111 11.87 7.55 -20.49
C ASP A 111 13.05 7.94 -19.58
N ARG A 112 14.16 7.18 -19.57
CA ARG A 112 15.33 7.43 -18.69
C ARG A 112 15.90 8.84 -18.77
N ASP A 113 15.74 9.51 -19.91
CA ASP A 113 16.22 10.88 -20.13
C ASP A 113 15.24 11.95 -19.60
N GLN A 114 14.09 11.54 -19.08
CA GLN A 114 13.10 12.41 -18.45
C GLN A 114 13.39 12.58 -16.95
N LEU A 115 13.11 13.77 -16.40
CA LEU A 115 13.27 14.07 -14.96
C LEU A 115 12.44 13.16 -14.05
N MET A 116 11.31 12.64 -14.54
CA MET A 116 10.38 11.78 -13.80
C MET A 116 10.27 10.41 -14.47
N TYR A 117 11.42 9.79 -14.72
CA TYR A 117 11.50 8.48 -15.35
C TYR A 117 11.03 7.35 -14.43
N TYR A 118 10.56 6.26 -15.03
CA TYR A 118 10.20 5.05 -14.30
C TYR A 118 11.43 4.35 -13.72
N LYS A 119 11.38 4.06 -12.42
CA LYS A 119 12.43 3.32 -11.72
C LYS A 119 11.81 2.16 -10.94
N GLU A 120 12.07 0.95 -11.39
CA GLU A 120 11.77 -0.27 -10.65
C GLU A 120 12.87 -0.59 -9.64
N ALA A 121 12.47 -1.02 -8.45
CA ALA A 121 13.38 -1.40 -7.39
C ALA A 121 12.76 -2.46 -6.47
N LYS A 122 13.61 -3.31 -5.89
CA LYS A 122 13.19 -4.34 -4.93
C LYS A 122 12.62 -3.75 -3.64
N ASP A 123 13.02 -2.52 -3.33
CA ASP A 123 12.57 -1.69 -2.23
C ASP A 123 11.66 -0.55 -2.71
N GLY A 124 11.14 -0.63 -3.94
CA GLY A 124 10.14 0.31 -4.44
C GLY A 124 8.87 0.25 -3.59
N GLN A 125 8.22 1.40 -3.43
CA GLN A 125 7.05 1.54 -2.55
C GLN A 125 5.73 1.59 -3.31
N ILE A 126 5.75 1.95 -4.60
CA ILE A 126 4.55 2.01 -5.44
C ILE A 126 4.26 0.61 -6.01
N LEU A 127 3.05 0.12 -5.81
CA LEU A 127 2.55 -1.07 -6.49
C LEU A 127 1.89 -0.65 -7.81
N ASN A 128 2.49 -1.06 -8.92
CA ASN A 128 1.91 -0.92 -10.25
C ASN A 128 1.54 -2.31 -10.77
N GLU A 129 0.25 -2.60 -10.77
CA GLU A 129 -0.27 -3.92 -11.13
C GLU A 129 -0.49 -4.09 -12.66
N GLY A 130 -0.25 -3.03 -13.44
CA GLY A 130 -0.63 -3.00 -14.85
C GLY A 130 -2.15 -2.91 -15.04
N ILE A 131 -2.67 -3.36 -16.17
CA ILE A 131 -4.12 -3.25 -16.50
C ILE A 131 -4.93 -4.33 -15.77
N THR A 132 -5.05 -4.18 -14.45
CA THR A 132 -5.82 -5.07 -13.57
C THR A 132 -6.33 -4.37 -12.32
N GLU A 133 -7.55 -3.85 -12.39
CA GLU A 133 -8.21 -3.22 -11.24
C GLU A 133 -8.50 -4.24 -10.13
N ALA A 134 -8.78 -5.49 -10.49
CA ALA A 134 -8.99 -6.57 -9.52
C ALA A 134 -7.71 -6.93 -8.77
N GLY A 135 -6.55 -6.92 -9.44
CA GLY A 135 -5.25 -7.11 -8.78
C GLY A 135 -4.93 -5.97 -7.83
N ALA A 136 -5.05 -4.72 -8.30
CA ALA A 136 -4.88 -3.54 -7.47
C ALA A 136 -5.83 -3.49 -6.27
N MET A 137 -7.08 -3.94 -6.43
CA MET A 137 -8.03 -4.08 -5.31
C MET A 137 -7.59 -5.17 -4.31
N ALA A 138 -7.06 -6.30 -4.79
CA ALA A 138 -6.54 -7.35 -3.91
C ALA A 138 -5.37 -6.85 -3.05
N ASP A 139 -4.44 -6.10 -3.66
CA ASP A 139 -3.35 -5.44 -2.94
C ASP A 139 -3.86 -4.41 -1.93
N PHE A 140 -4.85 -3.60 -2.33
CA PHE A 140 -5.47 -2.63 -1.45
C PHE A 140 -6.06 -3.31 -0.21
N ILE A 141 -6.79 -4.42 -0.39
CA ILE A 141 -7.36 -5.21 0.71
C ILE A 141 -6.26 -5.81 1.59
N ALA A 142 -5.22 -6.39 1.00
CA ALA A 142 -4.11 -6.99 1.73
C ALA A 142 -3.40 -5.95 2.63
N ALA A 143 -3.06 -4.79 2.06
CA ALA A 143 -2.46 -3.69 2.80
C ALA A 143 -3.41 -3.11 3.85
N ALA A 144 -4.69 -2.87 3.51
CA ALA A 144 -5.68 -2.27 4.41
C ALA A 144 -6.02 -3.17 5.61
N THR A 145 -5.80 -4.49 5.49
CA THR A 145 -6.06 -5.46 6.55
C THR A 145 -4.79 -5.97 7.25
N SER A 146 -3.61 -5.51 6.81
CA SER A 146 -2.31 -5.91 7.39
C SER A 146 -2.22 -5.65 8.90
N TYR A 147 -2.90 -4.63 9.41
CA TYR A 147 -2.93 -4.35 10.86
C TYR A 147 -3.49 -5.52 11.67
N ALA A 148 -4.43 -6.29 11.10
CA ALA A 148 -5.03 -7.45 11.75
C ALA A 148 -4.34 -8.76 11.35
N THR A 149 -3.96 -8.90 10.09
CA THR A 149 -3.36 -10.16 9.58
C THR A 149 -1.91 -10.32 10.03
N HIS A 150 -1.14 -9.24 10.01
CA HIS A 150 0.30 -9.24 10.31
C HIS A 150 0.66 -8.43 11.56
N GLY A 151 -0.30 -7.73 12.17
CA GLY A 151 -0.02 -6.81 13.28
C GLY A 151 0.73 -5.56 12.84
N GLU A 152 0.72 -5.25 11.54
CA GLU A 152 1.50 -4.16 10.94
C GLU A 152 0.56 -3.21 10.19
N THR A 153 0.44 -1.98 10.69
CA THR A 153 -0.50 -1.00 10.14
C THR A 153 0.08 -0.37 8.87
N MET A 154 -0.58 -0.62 7.73
CA MET A 154 -0.27 0.01 6.45
C MET A 154 -1.38 0.99 6.06
N ILE A 155 -1.05 2.00 5.26
CA ILE A 155 -1.95 3.05 4.79
C ILE A 155 -2.00 2.98 3.25
N PRO A 156 -2.81 2.08 2.68
CA PRO A 156 -2.92 2.01 1.24
C PRO A 156 -3.77 3.16 0.68
N PHE A 157 -3.42 3.61 -0.51
CA PHE A 157 -4.34 4.34 -1.36
C PHE A 157 -4.27 3.75 -2.77
N TYR A 158 -5.44 3.51 -3.33
CA TYR A 158 -5.62 2.98 -4.66
C TYR A 158 -6.30 4.06 -5.51
N ILE A 159 -5.61 4.51 -6.57
CA ILE A 159 -6.14 5.52 -7.50
C ILE A 159 -6.27 4.92 -8.89
N PHE A 160 -7.44 5.14 -9.48
CA PHE A 160 -7.87 4.51 -10.73
C PHE A 160 -9.03 5.32 -11.33
N TYR A 161 -9.41 5.02 -12.58
CA TYR A 161 -10.58 5.64 -13.18
C TYR A 161 -11.85 5.18 -12.44
N SER A 162 -12.60 6.12 -11.86
CA SER A 162 -13.73 5.82 -10.98
C SER A 162 -14.80 4.88 -11.56
N MET A 163 -14.95 4.84 -12.89
CA MET A 163 -15.85 3.92 -13.60
C MET A 163 -15.51 2.44 -13.36
N PHE A 164 -14.22 2.12 -13.14
CA PHE A 164 -13.71 0.77 -12.92
C PHE A 164 -13.51 0.43 -11.44
N GLY A 165 -14.17 1.17 -10.54
CA GLY A 165 -14.24 0.80 -9.12
C GLY A 165 -15.33 -0.24 -8.89
N TRP A 166 -16.37 0.16 -8.16
CA TRP A 166 -17.48 -0.71 -7.76
C TRP A 166 -18.15 -1.51 -8.88
N GLN A 167 -18.10 -1.03 -10.12
CA GLN A 167 -18.68 -1.76 -11.25
C GLN A 167 -17.82 -2.96 -11.70
N ARG A 168 -16.52 -2.94 -11.42
CA ARG A 168 -15.53 -3.88 -11.99
C ARG A 168 -14.79 -4.71 -10.93
N THR A 169 -14.80 -4.27 -9.68
CA THR A 169 -14.16 -4.92 -8.51
C THR A 169 -15.16 -5.08 -7.38
#